data_AF-A0A7Y0GY71-F1
#
_entry.id   AF-A0A7Y0GY71-F1
#
_cell.length_a   1.000
_cell.length_b   1.000
_cell.length_c   1.000
_cell.angle_alpha   90.00
_cell.angle_beta   90.00
_cell.angle_gamma   90.00
#
_symmetry.space_group_name_H-M   'P 1'
#
loop_
_entity.id
_entity.type
_entity.pdbx_description
1 polymer ?
#
loop_
_entity_poly.entity_id
_entity_poly.type
_entity_poly.pdbx_seq_one_letter_code
_entity_poly.pdbx_strand_id
1 'polypeptide(L)' 'MDRIIKNNYTSTAQLKELMTAPPMTAEQHTKLMRKRIAHRRMIEDVKESHLQNSADWEISD' A
#
# COMPACT_ATOMS: atom_id res chain seq x y z
N MET A 1 18.10 6.84 -8.89
CA MET A 1 16.72 6.77 -8.37
C MET A 1 16.50 5.35 -7.88
N ASP A 2 16.87 5.08 -6.64
CA ASP A 2 16.79 3.75 -6.07
C ASP A 2 15.32 3.38 -5.88
N ARG A 3 14.83 2.45 -6.71
CA ARG A 3 13.55 1.81 -6.46
C ARG A 3 13.68 1.08 -5.14
N ILE A 4 12.93 1.50 -4.13
CA ILE A 4 12.71 0.70 -2.93
C ILE A 4 12.00 -0.57 -3.39
N ILE A 5 12.78 -1.60 -3.75
CA ILE A 5 12.28 -2.95 -3.94
C ILE A 5 11.87 -3.39 -2.54
N LYS A 6 10.56 -3.35 -2.27
CA LYS A 6 9.98 -3.92 -1.05
C LYS A 6 10.22 -5.42 -1.12
N ASN A 7 11.36 -5.84 -0.60
CA ASN A 7 11.78 -7.22 -0.66
C ASN A 7 10.94 -7.99 0.37
N ASN A 8 9.92 -8.72 -0.08
CA ASN A 8 9.03 -9.51 0.80
C ASN A 8 9.78 -10.64 1.54
N TYR A 9 11.06 -10.84 1.23
CA TYR A 9 11.92 -11.89 1.78
C TYR A 9 12.67 -11.48 3.06
N THR A 10 12.58 -10.23 3.52
CA THR A 10 13.22 -9.80 4.79
C THR A 10 12.39 -10.16 6.02
N SER A 11 11.67 -11.28 6.00
CA SER A 11 11.03 -11.79 7.21
C SER A 11 12.11 -12.40 8.11
N THR A 12 12.35 -11.79 9.27
CA THR A 12 13.28 -12.31 10.29
C THR A 12 12.63 -13.39 11.17
N ALA A 13 11.38 -13.77 10.90
CA ALA A 13 10.66 -14.77 11.68
C ALA A 13 11.22 -16.17 11.42
N GLN A 14 11.34 -16.98 12.47
CA GLN A 14 11.80 -18.36 12.32
C GLN A 14 10.68 -19.21 11.70
N LEU A 15 11.04 -20.22 10.90
CA LEU A 15 10.06 -21.10 10.24
C LEU A 15 9.08 -21.74 11.24
N LYS A 16 9.57 -22.14 12.42
CA LYS A 16 8.75 -22.69 13.49
C LYS A 16 7.63 -21.73 13.88
N GLU A 17 7.95 -20.46 14.06
CA GLU A 17 6.99 -19.42 14.45
C GLU A 17 5.93 -19.20 13.37
N LEU A 18 6.32 -19.22 12.09
CA LEU A 18 5.38 -19.09 10.96
C LEU A 18 4.41 -20.26 10.89
N MET A 19 4.88 -21.48 11.17
CA MET A 19 4.05 -22.69 11.11
C MET A 19 3.12 -22.84 12.31
N THR A 20 3.45 -22.22 13.46
CA THR A 20 2.65 -22.31 14.68
C THR A 20 1.87 -21.03 14.98
N ALA A 21 1.97 -20.01 14.13
CA ALA A 21 1.26 -18.76 14.33
C ALA A 21 -0.26 -18.98 14.21
N PRO A 22 -1.06 -18.50 15.18
CA PRO A 22 -2.51 -18.57 15.07
C PRO A 22 -3.01 -17.69 13.91
N PRO A 23 -4.15 -18.03 13.30
CA PRO A 23 -4.76 -17.19 12.27
C PRO A 23 -5.08 -15.80 12.83
N MET A 24 -4.95 -14.79 11.97
CA MET A 24 -5.25 -13.41 12.34
C MET A 24 -6.70 -13.26 12.81
N THR A 25 -6.90 -12.51 13.88
CA THR A 25 -8.27 -12.22 14.38
C THR A 25 -9.02 -11.30 13.40
N ALA A 26 -10.36 -11.34 13.43
CA ALA A 26 -11.18 -10.47 12.58
C ALA A 26 -10.89 -8.98 12.80
N GLU A 27 -10.67 -8.56 14.04
CA GLU A 27 -10.32 -7.18 14.36
C GLU A 27 -8.96 -6.77 13.75
N GLN A 28 -7.93 -7.60 13.91
CA GLN A 28 -6.62 -7.36 13.31
C GLN A 28 -6.71 -7.29 11.78
N HIS A 29 -7.52 -8.15 11.17
CA HIS A 29 -7.74 -8.16 9.74
C HIS A 29 -8.41 -6.88 9.24
N THR A 30 -9.48 -6.42 9.91
CA THR A 30 -10.15 -5.16 9.53
C THR A 30 -9.22 -3.95 9.66
N LYS A 31 -8.38 -3.90 10.71
CA LYS A 31 -7.37 -2.85 10.90
C LYS A 31 -6.33 -2.86 9.78
N LEU A 32 -5.85 -4.04 9.37
CA LEU A 32 -4.93 -4.18 8.25
C LEU A 32 -5.57 -3.69 6.94
N MET A 33 -6.83 -4.05 6.69
CA MET A 33 -7.54 -3.64 5.48
C MET A 33 -7.75 -2.12 5.43
N ARG A 34 -8.13 -1.49 6.54
CA ARG A 34 -8.23 -0.01 6.61
C ARG A 34 -6.91 0.67 6.25
N LYS A 35 -5.78 0.17 6.75
CA LYS A 35 -4.45 0.70 6.40
C LYS A 35 -4.14 0.55 4.91
N ARG A 36 -4.43 -0.62 4.33
CA ARG A 36 -4.20 -0.89 2.90
C ARG A 36 -5.05 0.01 2.00
N ILE A 37 -6.32 0.20 2.37
CA ILE A 37 -7.24 1.09 1.65
C ILE A 37 -6.75 2.54 1.72
N ALA A 38 -6.37 3.03 2.90
CA ALA A 38 -5.86 4.39 3.07
C ALA A 38 -4.60 4.63 2.21
N HIS A 39 -3.66 3.69 2.20
CA HIS A 39 -2.45 3.80 1.37
C HIS A 39 -2.78 3.76 -0.13
N ARG A 40 -3.77 2.95 -0.56
CA ARG A 40 -4.21 2.93 -1.96
C ARG A 40 -4.84 4.26 -2.36
N ARG A 41 -5.77 4.79 -1.55
CA ARG A 41 -6.42 6.08 -1.80
C ARG A 41 -5.39 7.20 -1.92
N MET A 42 -4.43 7.29 -0.99
CA MET A 42 -3.36 8.29 -1.07
C MET A 42 -2.61 8.26 -2.41
N ILE A 43 -2.35 7.08 -2.96
CA ILE A 43 -1.68 6.95 -4.26
C ILE A 43 -2.61 7.35 -5.41
N GLU A 44 -3.88 6.95 -5.33
CA GLU A 44 -4.90 7.29 -6.33
C GLU A 44 -5.14 8.80 -6.36
N ASP A 45 -5.32 9.44 -5.20
CA ASP A 45 -5.51 10.90 -5.07
C ASP A 45 -4.32 11.68 -5.67
N VAL A 46 -3.08 11.22 -5.41
CA VAL A 46 -1.88 11.82 -6.01
C VAL A 46 -1.89 11.65 -7.53
N LYS A 47 -2.22 10.45 -8.04
CA LYS A 47 -2.32 10.21 -9.49
C LYS A 47 -3.40 11.07 -10.14
N GLU A 48 -4.57 11.16 -9.51
CA GLU A 48 -5.69 11.97 -9.99
C GLU A 48 -5.30 13.45 -10.01
N SER A 49 -4.63 13.95 -8.97
CA SER A 49 -4.13 15.34 -8.96
C SER A 49 -3.12 15.60 -10.09
N HIS A 50 -2.25 14.64 -10.41
CA HIS A 50 -1.32 14.79 -11.53
C HIS A 50 -2.03 14.81 -12.89
N LEU A 51 -3.06 13.97 -13.07
CA LEU A 51 -3.88 13.94 -14.28
C LEU A 51 -4.72 15.23 -14.42
N GLN A 52 -5.33 15.69 -13.34
CA GLN A 52 -6.11 16.93 -13.29
C GLN A 52 -5.23 18.12 -13.68
N ASN A 53 -4.05 18.24 -13.06
CA ASN A 53 -3.09 19.30 -13.38
C ASN A 53 -2.65 19.24 -14.84
N SER A 54 -2.44 18.05 -15.43
CA SER A 54 -2.11 17.95 -16.87
C SER A 54 -3.27 18.31 -17.79
N ALA A 55 -4.52 18.02 -17.40
CA ALA A 55 -5.70 18.35 -18.19
C ALA A 55 -6.03 19.85 -18.15
N ASP A 56 -5.81 20.52 -17.02
CA ASP A 56 -6.02 21.97 -16.88
C ASP A 56 -5.08 22.79 -17.80
N TRP A 57 -3.88 22.28 -18.10
CA TRP A 57 -2.97 22.89 -19.07
C TRP A 57 -3.45 22.75 -20.52
N GLU A 58 -4.13 21.66 -20.89
CA GLU A 58 -4.62 21.47 -22.27
C GLU A 58 -5.92 22.22 -22.58
N ILE A 59 -6.63 22.71 -21.56
CA ILE A 59 -7.87 23.49 -21.71
C ILE A 59 -7.59 25.01 -21.75
N SER A 60 -6.37 25.43 -21.43
CA SER A 60 -5.98 26.84 -21.35
C SER A 60 -5.39 27.44 -22.64
N ASP A 61 -5.43 26.70 -23.77
CA ASP A 61 -5.05 27.15 -25.12
C ASP A 61 -6.29 27.47 -26.00
#